data_AF-A0A9P3E887-F1
#
_entry.id   AF-A0A9P3E887-F1
#
_cell.length_a   1.000
_cell.length_b   1.000
_cell.length_c   1.000
_cell.angle_alpha   90.00
_cell.angle_beta   90.00
_cell.angle_gamma   90.00
#
_symmetry.space_group_name_H-M   'P 1'
#
loop_
_entity.id
_entity.type
_entity.pdbx_description
1 polymer ?
#
loop_
_entity_poly.entity_id
_entity_poly.type
_entity_poly.pdbx_seq_one_letter_code
_entity_poly.pdbx_strand_id
1 'polypeptide(L)'
;MHTAISRLESNLLRRLGPVLAWQQARAKPWSHLLRHDRGRLYLYCGSFMNRLKQGLKARLERCPRVDWPRPESSDGTTPRTTTAVKDVEKGRLGSAARRFAGTAAVATVDSEVVAALQDKHPTGASDPFGPTDGPSSGDIPSEEEIMAAFKTFKPDTSPGLSGWTHHLLATALRVPAFLKAIHTLTGLIMAGTAPGQAMLCASRLTPLRKPDGGLRPIAVRDMIYRLTTKAIVRHSNRRDFLLPYQFGVGSKGGVEPV
;
A
#
# COMPACT_ATOMS: atom_id res chain seq x y z
N MET A 1 3.57 26.94 11.22
CA MET A 1 2.78 25.74 11.62
C MET A 1 1.26 25.98 11.63
N HIS A 2 0.75 27.08 12.20
CA HIS A 2 -0.69 27.40 12.20
C HIS A 2 -1.35 27.48 10.80
N THR A 3 -0.65 28.03 9.81
CA THR A 3 -1.17 28.21 8.44
C THR A 3 -1.29 26.91 7.64
N ALA A 4 -0.48 25.89 7.96
CA ALA A 4 -0.52 24.58 7.29
C ALA A 4 -1.67 23.70 7.82
N ILE A 5 -1.98 23.83 9.12
CA ILE A 5 -3.08 23.11 9.78
C ILE A 5 -4.43 23.66 9.29
N SER A 6 -4.57 24.98 9.17
CA SER A 6 -5.78 25.63 8.62
C SER A 6 -6.04 25.25 7.14
N ARG A 7 -4.97 25.08 6.34
CA ARG A 7 -5.08 24.59 4.94
C ARG A 7 -5.42 23.10 4.83
N LEU A 8 -5.07 22.29 5.82
CA LEU A 8 -5.46 20.88 5.91
C LEU A 8 -6.93 20.73 6.34
N GLU A 9 -7.39 21.53 7.28
CA GLU A 9 -8.78 21.52 7.76
C GLU A 9 -9.76 21.99 6.68
N SER A 10 -9.43 23.05 5.95
CA SER A 10 -10.24 23.55 4.83
C SER A 10 -10.33 22.57 3.65
N ASN A 11 -9.25 21.82 3.37
CA ASN A 11 -9.25 20.76 2.36
C ASN A 11 -10.00 19.49 2.79
N LEU A 12 -9.96 19.15 4.08
CA LEU A 12 -10.74 18.05 4.66
C LEU A 12 -12.24 18.32 4.62
N LEU A 13 -12.67 19.56 4.93
CA LEU A 13 -14.08 19.95 4.88
C LEU A 13 -14.62 19.97 3.45
N ARG A 14 -13.83 20.41 2.46
CA ARG A 14 -14.23 20.35 1.04
C ARG A 14 -14.33 18.93 0.48
N ARG A 15 -13.51 17.99 0.96
CA ARG A 15 -13.52 16.58 0.51
C ARG A 15 -14.56 15.71 1.21
N LEU A 16 -15.02 16.10 2.41
CA LEU A 16 -16.04 15.36 3.17
C LEU A 16 -17.47 15.81 2.83
N GLY A 17 -17.66 16.99 2.25
CA GLY A 17 -18.98 17.49 1.82
C GLY A 17 -19.76 16.53 0.91
N PRO A 18 -19.14 15.95 -0.14
CA PRO A 18 -19.80 15.00 -1.03
C PRO A 18 -20.17 13.68 -0.35
N VAL A 19 -19.35 13.20 0.60
CA VAL A 19 -19.59 11.96 1.36
C VAL A 19 -20.77 12.12 2.33
N LEU A 20 -20.89 13.30 2.95
CA LEU A 20 -22.04 13.67 3.79
C LEU A 20 -23.32 13.87 2.97
N ALA A 21 -23.22 14.45 1.77
CA ALA A 21 -24.36 14.59 0.84
C ALA A 21 -24.83 13.22 0.30
N TRP A 22 -23.90 12.29 0.03
CA TRP A 22 -24.20 10.92 -0.40
C TRP A 22 -24.92 10.10 0.68
N GLN A 23 -24.53 10.27 1.96
CA GLN A 23 -25.24 9.67 3.09
C GLN A 23 -26.65 10.26 3.30
N GLN A 24 -26.84 11.56 3.05
CA GLN A 24 -28.16 12.20 3.12
C GLN A 24 -29.12 11.74 2.01
N ALA A 25 -28.62 11.43 0.81
CA ALA A 25 -29.43 11.00 -0.32
C ALA A 25 -30.07 9.60 -0.11
N ARG A 26 -29.37 8.67 0.57
CA ARG A 26 -29.88 7.31 0.87
C ARG A 26 -30.83 7.24 2.07
N ALA A 27 -30.95 8.29 2.89
CA ALA A 27 -31.91 8.35 3.99
C ALA A 27 -33.36 8.66 3.54
N LYS A 28 -33.58 8.96 2.25
CA LYS A 28 -34.90 9.35 1.71
C LYS A 28 -36.00 8.27 1.71
N PRO A 29 -35.76 6.94 1.65
CA PRO A 29 -36.86 5.97 1.62
C PRO A 29 -37.61 5.82 2.96
N TRP A 30 -37.08 6.38 4.06
CA TRP A 30 -37.61 6.19 5.42
C TRP A 30 -38.10 7.49 6.07
N SER A 31 -38.31 8.53 5.25
CA SER A 31 -38.59 9.91 5.71
C SER A 31 -39.87 10.06 6.53
N HIS A 32 -40.79 9.09 6.45
CA HIS A 32 -42.05 9.06 7.19
C HIS A 32 -41.94 8.38 8.56
N LEU A 33 -40.91 7.54 8.80
CA LEU A 33 -40.78 6.73 10.02
C LEU A 33 -39.82 7.29 11.08
N LEU A 34 -39.04 8.34 10.78
CA LEU A 34 -38.04 8.89 11.70
C LEU A 34 -38.11 10.42 11.78
N ARG A 35 -39.25 10.93 12.23
CA ARG A 35 -39.47 12.38 12.37
C ARG A 35 -38.93 13.00 13.67
N HIS A 36 -38.23 12.26 14.54
CA HIS A 36 -37.82 12.81 15.83
C HIS A 36 -36.37 12.68 16.29
N ASP A 37 -35.40 12.14 15.50
CA ASP A 37 -34.05 11.98 16.06
C ASP A 37 -32.86 12.11 15.09
N ARG A 38 -32.98 12.96 14.06
CA ARG A 38 -31.87 13.20 13.10
C ARG A 38 -30.72 14.02 13.70
N GLY A 39 -30.96 14.88 14.69
CA GLY A 39 -29.89 15.69 15.32
C GLY A 39 -28.95 14.90 16.23
N ARG A 40 -29.46 13.85 16.89
CA ARG A 40 -28.72 13.07 17.89
C ARG A 40 -27.73 12.09 17.25
N LEU A 41 -28.10 11.50 16.12
CA LEU A 41 -27.24 10.55 15.38
C LEU A 41 -25.98 11.22 14.80
N TYR A 42 -26.09 12.46 14.28
CA TYR A 42 -24.96 13.22 13.73
C TYR A 42 -23.99 13.69 14.83
N LEU A 43 -24.49 14.15 15.97
CA LEU A 43 -23.67 14.50 17.14
C LEU A 43 -22.95 13.26 17.72
N TYR A 44 -23.59 12.09 17.70
CA TYR A 44 -23.00 10.84 18.16
C TYR A 44 -21.85 10.37 17.25
N CYS A 45 -22.02 10.46 15.92
CA CYS A 45 -20.98 10.10 14.97
C CYS A 45 -19.77 11.06 15.02
N GLY A 46 -20.01 12.37 15.14
CA GLY A 46 -18.95 13.38 15.29
C GLY A 46 -18.16 13.25 16.59
N SER A 47 -18.85 13.04 17.72
CA SER A 47 -18.21 12.84 19.03
C SER A 47 -17.46 11.51 19.12
N PHE A 48 -17.94 10.46 18.46
CA PHE A 48 -17.25 9.17 18.36
C PHE A 48 -15.96 9.26 17.52
N MET A 49 -16.03 9.89 16.35
CA MET A 49 -14.86 10.12 15.50
C MET A 49 -13.81 11.00 16.20
N ASN A 50 -14.23 12.02 16.94
CA ASN A 50 -13.31 12.83 17.75
C ASN A 50 -12.69 12.03 18.90
N ARG A 51 -13.45 11.16 19.58
CA ARG A 51 -12.92 10.25 20.59
C ARG A 51 -11.91 9.25 20.01
N LEU A 52 -12.17 8.71 18.82
CA LEU A 52 -11.23 7.83 18.12
C LEU A 52 -9.95 8.57 17.72
N LYS A 53 -10.05 9.79 17.18
CA LYS A 53 -8.89 10.62 16.85
C LYS A 53 -8.06 10.97 18.10
N GLN A 54 -8.71 11.37 19.18
CA GLN A 54 -8.06 11.65 20.46
C GLN A 54 -7.42 10.39 21.05
N GLY A 55 -8.11 9.25 21.01
CA GLY A 55 -7.59 7.96 21.45
C GLY A 55 -6.40 7.49 20.62
N LEU A 56 -6.44 7.66 19.29
CA LEU A 56 -5.32 7.35 18.41
C LEU A 56 -4.14 8.29 18.68
N LYS A 57 -4.37 9.59 18.82
CA LYS A 57 -3.34 10.57 19.17
C LYS A 57 -2.68 10.21 20.51
N ALA A 58 -3.47 9.94 21.53
CA ALA A 58 -2.97 9.53 22.85
C ALA A 58 -2.25 8.17 22.84
N ARG A 59 -2.51 7.30 21.86
CA ARG A 59 -1.77 6.04 21.67
C ARG A 59 -0.46 6.27 20.90
N LEU A 60 -0.48 7.13 19.88
CA LEU A 60 0.72 7.53 19.15
C LEU A 60 1.70 8.30 20.04
N GLU A 61 1.20 9.14 20.94
CA GLU A 61 2.01 9.84 21.95
C GLU A 61 2.64 8.91 22.98
N ARG A 62 2.04 7.73 23.22
CA ARG A 62 2.63 6.67 24.07
C ARG A 62 3.69 5.84 23.36
N CYS A 63 3.72 5.85 22.03
CA CYS A 63 4.81 5.19 21.31
C CYS A 63 6.09 5.99 21.55
N PRO A 64 7.20 5.33 21.94
CA PRO A 64 8.46 6.03 22.14
C PRO A 64 8.82 6.76 20.84
N ARG A 65 9.24 8.02 20.95
CA ARG A 65 9.88 8.73 19.84
C ARG A 65 11.23 8.05 19.60
N VAL A 66 11.24 7.10 18.67
CA VAL A 66 12.47 6.48 18.20
C VAL A 66 13.04 7.37 17.11
N ASP A 67 14.28 7.83 17.30
CA ASP A 67 15.00 8.54 16.25
C ASP A 67 15.11 7.63 15.02
N TRP A 68 14.93 8.23 13.84
CA TRP A 68 15.10 7.48 12.61
C TRP A 68 16.55 7.00 12.53
N PRO A 69 16.81 5.71 12.21
CA PRO A 69 18.17 5.19 12.17
C PRO A 69 19.00 6.04 11.21
N ARG A 70 20.10 6.61 11.74
CA ARG A 70 21.03 7.37 10.91
C ARG A 70 21.74 6.39 9.98
N PRO A 71 21.96 6.76 8.70
CA PRO A 71 22.79 5.96 7.84
C PRO A 71 24.18 5.83 8.48
N GLU A 72 24.64 4.59 8.65
CA GLU A 72 26.00 4.31 9.13
C GLU A 72 27.01 4.94 8.15
N SER A 73 28.06 5.57 8.68
CA SER A 73 29.19 5.99 7.85
C SER A 73 29.77 4.76 7.17
N SER A 74 29.86 4.77 5.85
CA SER A 74 30.41 3.63 5.11
C SER A 74 31.90 3.50 5.42
N ASP A 75 32.28 2.56 6.29
CA ASP A 75 33.64 2.02 6.30
C ASP A 75 33.93 1.50 4.89
N GLY A 76 35.13 1.76 4.36
CA GLY A 76 35.52 1.59 2.94
C GLY A 76 35.38 0.19 2.30
N THR A 77 34.64 -0.73 2.91
CA THR A 77 34.20 -1.98 2.30
C THR A 77 33.06 -1.72 1.31
N THR A 78 33.18 -2.26 0.08
CA THR A 78 32.12 -2.07 -0.92
C THR A 78 30.76 -2.59 -0.41
N PRO A 79 29.63 -1.88 -0.67
CA PRO A 79 28.31 -2.24 -0.13
C PRO A 79 27.82 -3.66 -0.46
N ARG A 80 28.39 -4.25 -1.53
CA ARG A 80 28.04 -5.60 -1.99
C ARG A 80 28.59 -6.70 -1.09
N THR A 81 29.83 -6.58 -0.62
CA THR A 81 30.46 -7.60 0.23
C THR A 81 29.83 -7.64 1.61
N THR A 82 29.61 -6.48 2.25
CA THR A 82 28.95 -6.41 3.57
C THR A 82 27.54 -6.99 3.55
N THR A 83 26.75 -6.70 2.51
CA THR A 83 25.39 -7.22 2.38
C THR A 83 25.37 -8.71 2.02
N ALA A 84 26.35 -9.21 1.26
CA ALA A 84 26.48 -10.64 0.98
C ALA A 84 26.82 -11.43 2.26
N VAL A 85 27.69 -10.91 3.12
CA VAL A 85 28.00 -11.50 4.44
C VAL A 85 26.73 -11.60 5.30
N LYS A 86 25.95 -10.51 5.40
CA LYS A 86 24.66 -10.51 6.11
C LYS A 86 23.66 -11.54 5.56
N ASP A 87 23.77 -11.90 4.28
CA ASP A 87 22.95 -12.96 3.69
C ASP A 87 23.45 -14.36 4.07
N VAL A 88 24.76 -14.57 4.14
CA VAL A 88 25.36 -15.81 4.63
C VAL A 88 25.00 -16.05 6.10
N GLU A 89 25.13 -15.03 6.94
CA GLU A 89 24.74 -15.09 8.37
C GLU A 89 23.27 -15.49 8.58
N LYS A 90 22.41 -15.10 7.63
CA LYS A 90 20.98 -15.46 7.63
C LYS A 90 20.68 -16.80 6.95
N GLY A 91 21.70 -17.57 6.57
CA GLY A 91 21.57 -18.84 5.86
C GLY A 91 21.11 -18.73 4.39
N ARG A 92 21.16 -17.53 3.80
CA ARG A 92 20.65 -17.24 2.45
C ARG A 92 21.73 -17.35 1.38
N LEU A 93 22.33 -18.54 1.28
CA LEU A 93 23.50 -18.79 0.42
C LEU A 93 23.26 -18.44 -1.06
N GLY A 94 22.08 -18.78 -1.61
CA GLY A 94 21.74 -18.44 -3.00
C GLY A 94 21.63 -16.93 -3.26
N SER A 95 21.13 -16.16 -2.30
CA SER A 95 21.06 -14.69 -2.40
C SER A 95 22.45 -14.07 -2.26
N ALA A 96 23.28 -14.59 -1.35
CA ALA A 96 24.66 -14.18 -1.20
C ALA A 96 25.47 -14.44 -2.48
N ALA A 97 25.39 -15.66 -3.04
CA ALA A 97 26.06 -16.02 -4.28
C ALA A 97 25.60 -15.15 -5.46
N ARG A 98 24.29 -14.92 -5.60
CA ARG A 98 23.76 -14.05 -6.67
C ARG A 98 24.17 -12.59 -6.50
N ARG A 99 24.27 -12.08 -5.27
CA ARG A 99 24.74 -10.71 -5.02
C ARG A 99 26.23 -10.56 -5.30
N PHE A 100 27.00 -11.61 -5.00
CA PHE A 100 28.44 -11.66 -5.27
C PHE A 100 28.72 -11.76 -6.78
N ALA A 101 28.05 -12.68 -7.48
CA ALA A 101 28.22 -12.91 -8.91
C ALA A 101 27.48 -11.90 -9.81
N GLY A 102 26.49 -11.17 -9.27
CA GLY A 102 25.60 -10.32 -10.04
C GLY A 102 26.30 -9.08 -10.60
N THR A 103 26.06 -8.77 -11.87
CA THR A 103 26.56 -7.55 -12.53
C THR A 103 25.59 -6.36 -12.38
N ALA A 104 24.34 -6.60 -12.00
CA ALA A 104 23.31 -5.56 -11.85
C ALA A 104 23.67 -4.54 -10.77
N ALA A 105 24.02 -3.32 -11.19
CA ALA A 105 24.39 -2.23 -10.30
C ALA A 105 23.16 -1.38 -9.94
N VAL A 106 22.96 -1.14 -8.64
CA VAL A 106 22.05 -0.09 -8.17
C VAL A 106 22.74 1.24 -8.47
N ALA A 107 22.04 2.16 -9.14
CA ALA A 107 22.58 3.48 -9.42
C ALA A 107 22.69 4.28 -8.11
N THR A 108 23.76 5.07 -7.99
CA THR A 108 23.87 6.12 -6.99
C THR A 108 22.73 7.13 -7.20
N VAL A 109 22.12 7.61 -6.12
CA VAL A 109 21.01 8.55 -6.22
C VAL A 109 21.60 9.96 -6.29
N ASP A 110 21.65 10.52 -7.49
CA ASP A 110 22.00 11.91 -7.77
C ASP A 110 20.82 12.63 -8.46
N SER A 111 20.97 13.92 -8.74
CA SER A 111 19.93 14.73 -9.36
C SER A 111 19.54 14.24 -10.77
N GLU A 112 20.49 13.71 -11.53
CA GLU A 112 20.26 13.20 -12.89
C GLU A 112 19.43 11.91 -12.84
N VAL A 113 19.78 10.99 -11.94
CA VAL A 113 19.03 9.76 -11.70
C VAL A 113 17.61 10.08 -11.23
N VAL A 114 17.43 11.07 -10.35
CA VAL A 114 16.09 11.49 -9.91
C VAL A 114 15.28 12.05 -11.08
N ALA A 115 15.85 12.91 -11.91
CA ALA A 115 15.18 13.44 -13.10
C ALA A 115 14.79 12.33 -14.09
N ALA A 116 15.70 11.39 -14.36
CA ALA A 116 15.46 10.24 -15.22
C ALA A 116 14.39 9.27 -14.67
N LEU A 117 14.23 9.20 -13.35
CA LEU A 117 13.15 8.45 -12.71
C LEU A 117 11.80 9.19 -12.83
N GLN A 118 11.80 10.51 -12.68
CA GLN A 118 10.60 11.34 -12.85
C GLN A 118 10.08 11.30 -14.29
N ASP A 119 10.97 11.34 -15.28
CA ASP A 119 10.64 11.22 -16.69
C ASP A 119 9.90 9.90 -17.01
N LYS A 120 10.29 8.79 -16.36
CA LYS A 120 9.61 7.49 -16.49
C LYS A 120 8.24 7.42 -15.80
N HIS A 121 7.89 8.40 -14.98
CA HIS A 121 6.66 8.46 -14.21
C HIS A 121 5.97 9.82 -14.39
N PRO A 122 5.49 10.14 -15.60
CA PRO A 122 4.83 11.41 -15.86
C PRO A 122 3.57 11.55 -14.99
N THR A 123 3.27 12.80 -14.60
CA THR A 123 2.04 13.07 -13.84
C THR A 123 0.84 12.82 -14.73
N GLY A 124 0.05 11.80 -14.38
CA GLY A 124 -1.19 11.49 -15.08
C GLY A 124 -2.28 12.54 -14.85
N ALA A 125 -3.33 12.52 -15.67
CA ALA A 125 -4.54 13.32 -15.45
C ALA A 125 -5.14 13.06 -14.06
N SER A 126 -5.81 14.05 -13.48
CA SER A 126 -6.43 13.93 -12.14
C SER A 126 -7.54 12.88 -12.08
N ASP A 127 -8.20 12.62 -13.21
CA ASP A 127 -9.25 11.62 -13.37
C ASP A 127 -9.07 10.90 -14.71
N PRO A 128 -8.12 9.94 -14.79
CA PRO A 128 -7.79 9.29 -16.06
C PRO A 128 -8.85 8.29 -16.52
N PHE A 129 -9.80 7.92 -15.65
CA PHE A 129 -10.84 6.94 -15.94
C PHE A 129 -12.25 7.54 -16.01
N GLY A 130 -12.41 8.82 -15.65
CA GLY A 130 -13.68 9.54 -15.74
C GLY A 130 -14.69 9.14 -14.65
N PRO A 131 -15.97 9.47 -14.84
CA PRO A 131 -17.04 9.08 -13.93
C PRO A 131 -17.05 7.56 -13.69
N THR A 132 -17.12 7.16 -12.43
CA THR A 132 -17.21 5.77 -11.95
C THR A 132 -18.55 5.10 -12.28
N ASP A 133 -19.00 5.16 -13.53
CA ASP A 133 -20.09 4.35 -14.06
C ASP A 133 -19.53 2.95 -14.42
N GLY A 134 -18.91 2.32 -13.44
CA GLY A 134 -18.36 0.98 -13.53
C GLY A 134 -19.22 -0.04 -12.77
N PRO A 135 -18.99 -1.35 -12.99
CA PRO A 135 -19.64 -2.37 -12.18
C PRO A 135 -19.33 -2.16 -10.69
N SER A 136 -20.30 -2.49 -9.84
CA SER A 136 -20.13 -2.43 -8.38
C SER A 136 -18.86 -3.19 -7.97
N SER A 137 -18.16 -2.68 -6.96
CA SER A 137 -17.17 -3.47 -6.23
C SER A 137 -17.86 -4.76 -5.80
N GLY A 138 -17.34 -5.91 -6.26
CA GLY A 138 -17.86 -7.23 -5.89
C GLY A 138 -17.69 -7.52 -4.40
N ASP A 139 -17.87 -8.78 -4.02
CA ASP A 139 -17.75 -9.19 -2.62
C ASP A 139 -16.32 -9.01 -2.09
N ILE A 140 -16.22 -8.64 -0.81
CA ILE A 140 -14.94 -8.45 -0.13
C ILE A 140 -14.35 -9.84 0.16
N PRO A 141 -13.06 -10.09 -0.14
CA PRO A 141 -12.42 -11.35 0.21
C PRO A 141 -12.53 -11.64 1.71
N SER A 142 -12.82 -12.89 2.06
CA SER A 142 -12.94 -13.31 3.47
C SER A 142 -11.60 -13.18 4.22
N GLU A 143 -11.65 -13.20 5.55
CA GLU A 143 -10.43 -13.20 6.38
C GLU A 143 -9.54 -14.42 6.06
N GLU A 144 -10.14 -15.58 5.76
CA GLU A 144 -9.44 -16.79 5.34
C GLU A 144 -8.76 -16.62 3.99
N GLU A 145 -9.41 -15.97 3.02
CA GLU A 145 -8.83 -15.68 1.70
C GLU A 145 -7.66 -14.69 1.80
N ILE A 146 -7.78 -13.67 2.67
CA ILE A 146 -6.69 -12.75 2.99
C ILE A 146 -5.51 -13.53 3.59
N MET A 147 -5.76 -14.43 4.54
CA MET A 147 -4.71 -15.26 5.13
C MET A 147 -4.10 -16.24 4.11
N ALA A 148 -4.90 -16.79 3.20
CA ALA A 148 -4.42 -17.62 2.11
C ALA A 148 -3.53 -16.82 1.14
N ALA A 149 -3.91 -15.59 0.81
CA ALA A 149 -3.07 -14.69 0.02
C ALA A 149 -1.76 -14.36 0.75
N PHE A 150 -1.80 -14.11 2.06
CA PHE A 150 -0.62 -13.87 2.87
C PHE A 150 0.40 -15.02 2.81
N LYS A 151 -0.06 -16.27 2.94
CA LYS A 151 0.79 -17.48 2.91
C LYS A 151 1.60 -17.65 1.62
N THR A 152 1.20 -16.99 0.53
CA THR A 152 1.93 -17.06 -0.76
C THR A 152 3.05 -16.01 -0.89
N PHE A 153 3.21 -15.11 0.07
CA PHE A 153 4.37 -14.22 0.09
C PHE A 153 5.61 -14.98 0.55
N LYS A 154 6.75 -14.68 -0.07
CA LYS A 154 8.02 -15.22 0.40
C LYS A 154 8.47 -14.44 1.65
N PRO A 155 9.05 -15.10 2.67
CA PRO A 155 9.51 -14.42 3.89
C PRO A 155 10.52 -13.29 3.65
N ASP A 156 11.30 -13.38 2.57
CA ASP A 156 12.32 -12.42 2.15
C ASP A 156 11.77 -11.24 1.33
N THR A 157 10.45 -11.11 1.21
CA THR A 157 9.82 -10.00 0.48
C THR A 157 10.21 -8.66 1.13
N SER A 158 10.85 -7.79 0.34
CA SER A 158 11.31 -6.48 0.80
C SER A 158 10.15 -5.57 1.26
N PRO A 159 10.29 -4.82 2.36
CA PRO A 159 9.26 -3.90 2.84
C PRO A 159 9.17 -2.65 1.96
N GLY A 160 8.01 -1.98 2.01
CA GLY A 160 7.80 -0.65 1.43
C GLY A 160 8.24 0.47 2.38
N LEU A 161 7.66 1.66 2.20
CA LEU A 161 8.04 2.88 2.94
C LEU A 161 7.75 2.81 4.45
N SER A 162 6.73 2.06 4.88
CA SER A 162 6.40 1.91 6.30
C SER A 162 7.37 1.03 7.09
N GLY A 163 8.21 0.24 6.40
CA GLY A 163 9.03 -0.78 7.03
C GLY A 163 8.30 -2.08 7.41
N TRP A 164 6.99 -2.22 7.12
CA TRP A 164 6.27 -3.49 7.37
C TRP A 164 6.88 -4.63 6.57
N THR A 165 7.59 -5.52 7.28
CA THR A 165 8.17 -6.75 6.71
C THR A 165 7.15 -7.88 6.73
N HIS A 166 7.46 -8.96 5.99
CA HIS A 166 6.67 -10.18 6.06
C HIS A 166 6.56 -10.70 7.51
N HIS A 167 7.65 -10.71 8.27
CA HIS A 167 7.65 -11.20 9.65
C HIS A 167 6.82 -10.35 10.61
N LEU A 168 6.93 -9.02 10.52
CA LEU A 168 6.09 -8.13 11.32
C LEU A 168 4.61 -8.34 11.00
N LEU A 169 4.28 -8.43 9.71
CA LEU A 169 2.91 -8.66 9.28
C LEU A 169 2.39 -10.04 9.70
N ALA A 170 3.22 -11.08 9.59
CA ALA A 170 2.88 -12.43 10.07
C ALA A 170 2.50 -12.42 11.56
N THR A 171 3.29 -11.75 12.39
CA THR A 171 3.03 -11.62 13.82
C THR A 171 1.75 -10.84 14.09
N ALA A 172 1.56 -9.71 13.41
CA ALA A 172 0.38 -8.87 13.59
C ALA A 172 -0.92 -9.56 13.15
N LEU A 173 -0.90 -10.32 12.06
CA LEU A 173 -2.06 -11.06 11.54
C LEU A 173 -2.56 -12.16 12.49
N ARG A 174 -1.75 -12.59 13.48
CA ARG A 174 -2.21 -13.52 14.53
C ARG A 174 -3.19 -12.88 15.51
N VAL A 175 -3.25 -11.54 15.56
CA VAL A 175 -4.16 -10.80 16.43
C VAL A 175 -5.49 -10.61 15.68
N PRO A 176 -6.62 -11.17 16.16
CA PRO A 176 -7.90 -11.13 15.44
C PRO A 176 -8.37 -9.70 15.10
N ALA A 177 -8.18 -8.76 16.04
CA ALA A 177 -8.52 -7.36 15.81
C ALA A 177 -7.72 -6.72 14.66
N PHE A 178 -6.47 -7.13 14.46
CA PHE A 178 -5.64 -6.63 13.36
C PHE A 178 -6.07 -7.26 12.03
N LEU A 179 -6.35 -8.56 11.99
CA LEU A 179 -6.88 -9.22 10.79
C LEU A 179 -8.19 -8.57 10.33
N LYS A 180 -9.11 -8.31 11.27
CA LYS A 180 -10.36 -7.59 11.00
C LYS A 180 -10.13 -6.16 10.48
N ALA A 181 -9.09 -5.48 10.95
CA ALA A 181 -8.70 -4.17 10.43
C ALA A 181 -8.18 -4.27 8.98
N ILE A 182 -7.40 -5.30 8.65
CA ILE A 182 -6.95 -5.57 7.27
C ILE A 182 -8.13 -5.91 6.36
N HIS A 183 -9.08 -6.73 6.82
CA HIS A 183 -10.32 -7.02 6.09
C HIS A 183 -11.13 -5.75 5.81
N THR A 184 -11.31 -4.90 6.83
CA THR A 184 -12.00 -3.61 6.69
C THR A 184 -11.28 -2.70 5.68
N LEU A 185 -9.95 -2.60 5.76
CA LEU A 185 -9.15 -1.83 4.80
C LEU A 185 -9.28 -2.38 3.38
N THR A 186 -9.35 -3.69 3.21
CA THR A 186 -9.55 -4.36 1.91
C THR A 186 -10.85 -3.89 1.27
N GLY A 187 -11.96 -3.89 2.02
CA GLY A 187 -13.24 -3.38 1.53
C GLY A 187 -13.20 -1.89 1.17
N LEU A 188 -12.55 -1.07 1.99
CA LEU A 188 -12.38 0.36 1.69
C LEU A 188 -11.54 0.62 0.43
N ILE A 189 -10.53 -0.22 0.17
CA ILE A 189 -9.74 -0.15 -1.07
C ILE A 189 -10.60 -0.54 -2.27
N MET A 190 -11.38 -1.62 -2.17
CA MET A 190 -12.31 -2.04 -3.24
C MET A 190 -13.37 -0.98 -3.56
N ALA A 191 -13.87 -0.30 -2.53
CA ALA A 191 -14.83 0.80 -2.69
C ALA A 191 -14.18 2.12 -3.18
N GLY A 192 -12.84 2.19 -3.27
CA GLY A 192 -12.14 3.43 -3.62
C GLY A 192 -12.18 4.52 -2.54
N THR A 193 -12.62 4.20 -1.31
CA THR A 193 -12.81 5.15 -0.21
C THR A 193 -11.75 5.03 0.88
N ALA A 194 -10.67 4.28 0.65
CA ALA A 194 -9.62 4.07 1.64
C ALA A 194 -8.92 5.40 2.03
N PRO A 195 -8.80 5.70 3.34
CA PRO A 195 -8.07 6.87 3.79
C PRO A 195 -6.58 6.72 3.47
N GLY A 196 -5.90 7.85 3.25
CA GLY A 196 -4.45 7.83 3.00
C GLY A 196 -4.06 7.21 1.65
N GLN A 197 -4.91 7.30 0.63
CA GLN A 197 -4.66 6.79 -0.72
C GLN A 197 -3.25 7.14 -1.25
N ALA A 198 -2.79 8.39 -1.09
CA ALA A 198 -1.45 8.80 -1.50
C ALA A 198 -0.33 7.97 -0.85
N MET A 199 -0.49 7.60 0.43
CA MET A 199 0.48 6.77 1.16
C MET A 199 0.35 5.29 0.77
N LEU A 200 -0.87 4.77 0.64
CA LEU A 200 -1.12 3.40 0.19
C LEU A 200 -0.59 3.16 -1.24
N CYS A 201 -0.72 4.18 -2.09
CA CYS A 201 -0.27 4.16 -3.47
C CYS A 201 1.21 4.58 -3.65
N ALA A 202 1.90 4.97 -2.60
CA ALA A 202 3.32 5.28 -2.66
C ALA A 202 4.18 4.00 -2.73
N SER A 203 5.40 4.15 -3.26
CA SER A 203 6.37 3.07 -3.34
C SER A 203 7.79 3.59 -3.19
N ARG A 204 8.67 2.77 -2.63
CA ARG A 204 10.12 3.02 -2.66
C ARG A 204 10.66 2.63 -4.03
N LEU A 205 11.38 3.53 -4.70
CA LEU A 205 12.04 3.26 -5.97
C LEU A 205 13.49 2.86 -5.75
N THR A 206 13.92 1.76 -6.37
CA THR A 206 15.33 1.36 -6.46
C THR A 206 15.77 1.43 -7.92
N PRO A 207 16.66 2.35 -8.30
CA PRO A 207 17.12 2.49 -9.68
C PRO A 207 18.16 1.43 -10.02
N LEU A 208 17.82 0.48 -10.88
CA LEU A 208 18.77 -0.51 -11.42
C LEU A 208 19.32 -0.05 -12.76
N ARG A 209 20.65 -0.12 -12.94
CA ARG A 209 21.27 0.10 -14.25
C ARG A 209 20.97 -1.07 -15.18
N LYS A 210 20.58 -0.75 -16.40
CA LYS A 210 20.50 -1.69 -17.52
C LYS A 210 21.88 -1.85 -18.18
N PRO A 211 22.08 -2.93 -18.95
CA PRO A 211 23.27 -3.08 -19.79
C PRO A 211 23.41 -1.97 -20.85
N ASP A 212 22.30 -1.41 -21.33
CA ASP A 212 22.25 -0.33 -22.34
C ASP A 212 22.52 1.08 -21.75
N GLY A 213 22.86 1.18 -20.45
CA GLY A 213 23.09 2.44 -19.75
C GLY A 213 21.82 3.11 -19.19
N GLY A 214 20.62 2.67 -19.59
CA GLY A 214 19.37 3.19 -19.07
C GLY A 214 19.04 2.73 -17.64
N LEU A 215 18.04 3.35 -17.02
CA LEU A 215 17.56 2.96 -15.68
C LEU A 215 16.28 2.12 -15.73
N ARG A 216 16.17 1.14 -14.82
CA ARG A 216 14.95 0.39 -14.51
C ARG A 216 14.53 0.73 -13.07
N PRO A 217 13.43 1.49 -12.87
CA PRO A 217 12.87 1.67 -11.54
C PRO A 217 12.25 0.38 -11.04
N ILE A 218 12.68 -0.11 -9.87
CA ILE A 218 11.97 -1.15 -9.13
C ILE A 218 11.14 -0.48 -8.06
N ALA A 219 9.82 -0.51 -8.23
CA ALA A 219 8.86 0.05 -7.28
C ALA A 219 8.44 -0.99 -6.24
N VAL A 220 8.80 -0.75 -4.98
CA VAL A 220 8.40 -1.60 -3.85
C VAL A 220 7.30 -0.90 -3.06
N ARG A 221 6.05 -1.38 -3.24
CA ARG A 221 4.87 -0.94 -2.49
C ARG A 221 4.87 -1.50 -1.07
N ASP A 222 4.02 -0.90 -0.23
CA ASP A 222 3.81 -1.35 1.14
C ASP A 222 3.32 -2.81 1.23
N MET A 223 3.71 -3.54 2.27
CA MET A 223 3.27 -4.92 2.44
C MET A 223 1.76 -5.01 2.71
N ILE A 224 1.20 -4.08 3.47
CA ILE A 224 -0.25 -4.05 3.77
C ILE A 224 -1.02 -3.83 2.46
N TYR A 225 -0.59 -2.87 1.63
CA TYR A 225 -1.21 -2.62 0.34
C TYR A 225 -1.07 -3.81 -0.62
N ARG A 226 0.11 -4.45 -0.66
CA ARG A 226 0.32 -5.66 -1.48
C ARG A 226 -0.54 -6.84 -1.01
N LEU A 227 -0.73 -7.04 0.28
CA LEU A 227 -1.58 -8.11 0.82
C LEU A 227 -3.04 -7.89 0.41
N THR A 228 -3.59 -6.71 0.70
CA THR A 228 -4.98 -6.37 0.41
C THR A 228 -5.27 -6.48 -1.09
N THR A 229 -4.46 -5.86 -1.94
CA THR A 229 -4.62 -5.94 -3.40
C THR A 229 -4.44 -7.37 -3.94
N LYS A 230 -3.50 -8.16 -3.41
CA LYS A 230 -3.34 -9.56 -3.82
C LYS A 230 -4.55 -10.41 -3.44
N ALA A 231 -5.14 -10.19 -2.27
CA ALA A 231 -6.37 -10.88 -1.85
C ALA A 231 -7.53 -10.52 -2.77
N ILE A 232 -7.71 -9.22 -3.07
CA ILE A 232 -8.73 -8.72 -4.01
C ILE A 232 -8.57 -9.37 -5.38
N VAL A 233 -7.36 -9.34 -5.95
CA VAL A 233 -7.09 -9.95 -7.26
C VAL A 233 -7.33 -11.45 -7.21
N ARG A 234 -6.85 -12.19 -6.21
CA ARG A 234 -7.12 -13.65 -6.12
C ARG A 234 -8.60 -13.99 -6.02
N HIS A 235 -9.37 -13.20 -5.26
CA HIS A 235 -10.80 -13.41 -5.06
C HIS A 235 -11.61 -13.10 -6.32
N SER A 236 -11.26 -11.99 -7.01
CA SER A 236 -11.99 -11.53 -8.20
C SER A 236 -11.47 -12.09 -9.52
N ASN A 237 -10.29 -12.71 -9.55
CA ASN A 237 -9.65 -13.15 -10.79
C ASN A 237 -10.38 -14.34 -11.41
N ARG A 238 -11.02 -14.09 -12.55
CA ARG A 238 -11.61 -15.11 -13.41
C ARG A 238 -10.75 -15.31 -14.66
N ARG A 239 -10.71 -16.55 -15.17
CA ARG A 239 -9.86 -16.90 -16.33
C ARG A 239 -10.28 -16.18 -17.62
N ASP A 240 -11.54 -15.78 -17.72
CA ASP A 240 -12.12 -15.09 -18.87
C ASP A 240 -11.93 -13.57 -18.84
N PHE A 241 -11.27 -13.01 -17.81
CA PHE A 241 -10.88 -11.60 -17.79
C PHE A 241 -9.67 -11.30 -18.67
N LEU A 242 -8.93 -12.33 -19.07
CA LEU A 242 -7.77 -12.19 -19.95
C LEU A 242 -8.16 -12.55 -21.38
N LEU A 243 -7.56 -11.87 -22.35
CA LEU A 243 -7.72 -12.22 -23.75
C LEU A 243 -7.24 -13.67 -24.00
N PRO A 244 -7.83 -14.37 -24.99
CA PRO A 244 -7.29 -15.63 -25.48
C PRO A 244 -5.79 -15.50 -25.82
N TYR A 245 -5.01 -16.54 -25.55
CA TYR A 245 -3.55 -16.57 -25.80
C TYR A 245 -2.73 -15.53 -25.01
N GLN A 246 -3.19 -15.13 -23.81
CA GLN A 246 -2.41 -14.31 -22.89
C GLN A 246 -1.26 -15.13 -22.26
N PHE A 247 -0.02 -14.94 -22.71
CA PHE A 247 1.15 -15.66 -22.19
C PHE A 247 1.90 -14.94 -21.06
N GLY A 248 1.64 -13.65 -20.84
CA GLY A 248 2.33 -12.83 -19.84
C GLY A 248 1.77 -12.96 -18.42
N VAL A 249 0.49 -13.32 -18.27
CA VAL A 249 -0.18 -13.48 -16.97
C VAL A 249 -1.15 -14.66 -17.04
N GLY A 250 -1.17 -15.52 -16.02
CA GLY A 250 -2.15 -16.61 -15.92
C GLY A 250 -1.81 -17.88 -16.71
N SER A 251 -0.84 -17.83 -17.62
CA SER A 251 -0.36 -18.99 -18.38
C SER A 251 0.91 -19.57 -17.76
N LYS A 252 0.85 -20.83 -17.29
CA LYS A 252 2.00 -21.52 -16.73
C LYS A 252 3.04 -21.77 -17.83
N GLY A 253 4.28 -21.32 -17.62
CA GLY A 253 5.37 -21.46 -18.59
C GLY A 253 5.22 -20.61 -19.85
N GLY A 254 4.36 -19.58 -19.86
CA GLY A 254 3.92 -18.92 -21.09
C GLY A 254 5.03 -18.34 -21.98
N VAL A 255 6.04 -17.69 -21.40
CA VAL A 255 7.18 -17.10 -22.14
C VAL A 255 8.53 -17.61 -21.64
N GLU A 256 8.54 -18.74 -20.92
CA GLU A 256 9.78 -19.34 -20.44
C GLU A 256 10.53 -19.98 -21.63
N PRO A 257 11.83 -19.73 -21.78
CA PRO A 257 12.62 -20.41 -22.81
C PRO A 257 12.64 -21.92 -22.52
N VAL A 258 12.28 -22.70 -23.54
CA VAL A 258 12.27 -24.18 -23.54
C VAL A 258 13.70 -24.72 -23.64
#